data_AF-A0A2K5R4B0-F1
#
_entry.id   AF-A0A2K5R4B0-F1
#
_cell.length_a   1.000
_cell.length_b   1.000
_cell.length_c   1.000
_cell.angle_alpha   90.00
_cell.angle_beta   90.00
_cell.angle_gamma   90.00
#
_symmetry.space_group_name_H-M   'P 1'
#
loop_
_entity.id
_entity.type
_entity.pdbx_description
1 polymer ?
#
loop_
_entity_poly.entity_id
_entity_poly.type
_entity_poly.pdbx_seq_one_letter_code
_entity_poly.pdbx_strand_id
1 'polypeptide(L)'
;MGDVKENYLETFISNPKWIELALTSDGRTIVYPVHNNEETHDQILKTRLEEKVEPLEQGPMVEQLSKMFFTTKYHWYPYGRYHRCRKNPNPPKDS
;
A
#
# COMPACT_ATOMS: atom_id res chain seq x y z
N MET A 1 27.50 -13.38 -1.74
CA MET A 1 26.18 -12.92 -1.24
C MET A 1 26.46 -11.77 -0.29
N GLY A 2 26.21 -10.50 -0.56
CA GLY A 2 25.45 -9.83 -1.61
C GLY A 2 25.23 -8.40 -1.11
N ASP A 3 26.30 -7.61 -1.00
CA ASP A 3 26.23 -6.20 -0.63
C ASP A 3 25.82 -5.38 -1.86
N VAL A 4 24.53 -5.40 -2.17
CA VAL A 4 23.90 -4.45 -3.08
C VAL A 4 22.99 -3.56 -2.24
N LYS A 5 23.62 -2.79 -1.36
CA LYS A 5 23.06 -1.48 -0.98
C LYS A 5 23.83 -0.47 -1.81
N GLU A 6 23.52 -0.43 -3.10
CA GLU A 6 23.86 0.73 -3.90
C GLU A 6 23.31 1.95 -3.17
N ASN A 7 24.21 2.84 -2.76
CA ASN A 7 23.89 3.99 -1.96
C ASN A 7 23.03 4.93 -2.80
N TYR A 8 21.71 4.79 -2.66
CA TYR A 8 20.71 5.64 -3.31
C TYR A 8 20.97 7.14 -3.10
N LEU A 9 21.66 7.52 -2.02
CA LEU A 9 22.08 8.89 -1.75
C LEU A 9 23.25 9.34 -2.65
N GLU A 10 24.22 8.46 -2.91
CA GLU A 10 25.36 8.75 -3.79
C GLU A 10 24.92 8.92 -5.24
N THR A 11 23.97 8.08 -5.70
CA THR A 11 23.36 8.22 -7.03
C THR A 11 22.45 9.45 -7.15
N PHE A 12 21.80 9.88 -6.06
CA PHE A 12 21.00 11.10 -6.03
C PHE A 12 21.86 12.37 -6.09
N ILE A 13 22.97 12.40 -5.35
CA ILE A 13 23.91 13.54 -5.31
C ILE A 13 24.73 13.64 -6.60
N SER A 14 24.96 12.53 -7.31
CA SER A 14 25.74 12.52 -8.56
C SER A 14 24.98 13.05 -9.79
N ASN A 15 23.65 13.24 -9.72
CA ASN A 15 22.87 13.64 -10.89
C ASN A 15 22.55 15.16 -10.88
N PRO A 16 23.19 15.96 -11.75
CA PRO A 16 23.10 17.42 -11.69
C PRO A 16 21.68 17.98 -11.90
N LYS A 17 20.81 17.26 -12.62
CA LYS A 17 19.41 17.66 -12.79
C LYS A 17 18.60 17.65 -11.50
N TRP A 18 18.96 16.80 -10.53
CA TRP A 18 18.26 16.71 -9.25
C TRP A 18 18.79 17.73 -8.23
N ILE A 19 20.05 18.16 -8.38
CA ILE A 19 20.66 19.22 -7.58
C ILE A 19 19.97 20.57 -7.82
N GLU A 20 19.70 20.92 -9.09
CA GLU A 20 19.01 22.17 -9.44
C GLU A 20 17.57 22.26 -8.92
N LEU A 21 16.89 21.12 -8.80
CA LEU A 21 15.51 21.06 -8.30
C LEU A 21 15.43 21.22 -6.76
N ALA A 22 16.55 21.07 -6.06
CA ALA A 22 16.60 20.96 -4.60
C ALA A 22 17.24 22.17 -3.89
N LEU A 23 17.83 23.13 -4.62
CA LEU A 23 18.54 24.28 -4.03
C LEU A 23 17.97 25.61 -4.55
N THR A 24 17.78 26.60 -3.67
CA THR A 24 17.49 27.98 -4.10
C THR A 24 18.68 28.61 -4.83
N SER A 25 18.45 29.67 -5.61
CA SER A 25 19.48 30.39 -6.39
C SER A 25 20.66 30.93 -5.57
N ASP A 26 20.50 31.05 -4.26
CA ASP A 26 21.54 31.45 -3.30
C ASP A 26 22.36 30.27 -2.75
N GLY A 27 22.00 29.03 -3.08
CA GLY A 27 22.75 27.81 -2.77
C GLY A 27 22.82 27.45 -1.28
N ARG A 28 22.04 28.11 -0.42
CA ARG A 28 22.14 27.98 1.05
C ARG A 28 21.08 27.10 1.69
N THR A 29 19.96 26.86 1.00
CA THR A 29 18.82 26.13 1.57
C THR A 29 18.41 24.98 0.66
N ILE A 30 18.26 23.78 1.23
CA ILE A 30 17.68 22.63 0.54
C ILE A 30 16.16 22.83 0.53
N VAL A 31 15.60 23.16 -0.62
CA VAL A 31 14.16 23.24 -0.84
C VAL A 31 13.73 21.89 -1.41
N TYR A 32 13.14 21.03 -0.57
CA TYR A 32 12.37 19.94 -1.12
C TYR A 32 11.22 20.55 -1.91
N PRO A 33 11.06 20.25 -3.22
CA PRO A 33 9.81 20.56 -3.88
C PRO A 33 8.77 19.68 -3.19
N VAL A 34 8.08 20.26 -2.20
CA VAL A 34 6.81 19.73 -1.77
C VAL A 34 5.94 19.91 -3.01
N HIS A 35 5.92 18.87 -3.84
CA HIS A 35 4.84 18.70 -4.79
C HIS A 35 3.61 18.61 -3.90
N ASN A 36 2.96 19.75 -3.68
CA ASN A 36 1.59 19.80 -3.20
C ASN A 36 0.73 19.26 -4.36
N ASN A 37 0.83 17.95 -4.60
CA ASN A 37 -0.10 17.19 -5.42
C ASN A 37 -1.22 16.60 -4.57
N GLU A 38 -1.25 16.90 -3.26
CA GLU A 38 -2.17 16.38 -2.25
C GLU A 38 -3.64 16.46 -2.69
N GLU A 39 -4.07 17.61 -3.22
CA GLU A 39 -5.47 17.81 -3.63
C GLU A 39 -5.88 17.03 -4.89
N THR A 40 -4.92 16.69 -5.75
CA THR A 40 -5.18 15.96 -7.01
C THR A 40 -4.87 14.47 -6.88
N HIS A 41 -3.88 14.10 -6.08
CA HIS A 41 -3.50 12.70 -5.84
C HIS A 41 -4.58 11.99 -5.05
N ASP A 42 -5.18 12.62 -4.04
CA ASP A 42 -6.31 12.03 -3.32
C ASP A 42 -7.52 11.83 -4.23
N GLN A 43 -7.75 12.74 -5.19
CA GLN A 43 -8.80 12.56 -6.20
C GLN A 43 -8.45 11.46 -7.22
N ILE A 44 -7.20 11.35 -7.65
CA ILE A 44 -6.72 10.29 -8.55
C ILE A 44 -6.73 8.92 -7.86
N LEU A 45 -6.35 8.85 -6.58
CA LEU A 45 -6.42 7.65 -5.75
C LEU A 45 -7.87 7.26 -5.51
N LYS A 46 -8.72 8.23 -5.14
CA LYS A 46 -10.16 8.01 -4.94
C LYS A 46 -10.81 7.51 -6.22
N THR A 47 -10.60 8.17 -7.37
CA THR A 47 -11.15 7.73 -8.66
C THR A 47 -10.65 6.35 -9.07
N ARG A 48 -9.35 6.04 -8.88
CA ARG A 48 -8.79 4.70 -9.15
C ARG A 48 -9.25 3.60 -8.20
N LEU A 49 -9.61 3.94 -6.96
CA LEU A 49 -10.14 3.01 -5.95
C LEU A 49 -11.64 2.76 -6.16
N GLU A 50 -12.37 3.81 -6.51
CA GLU A 50 -13.82 3.80 -6.72
C GLU A 50 -14.19 3.06 -8.02
N GLU A 51 -13.31 3.05 -9.02
CA GLU A 51 -13.48 2.32 -10.29
C GLU A 51 -13.34 0.79 -10.16
N LYS A 52 -12.68 0.26 -9.12
CA LYS A 52 -12.26 -1.16 -9.08
C LYS A 52 -13.16 -2.10 -8.29
N VAL A 53 -14.30 -1.62 -7.78
CA VAL A 53 -15.26 -2.49 -7.07
C VAL A 53 -16.22 -3.09 -8.10
N GLU A 54 -15.69 -3.95 -8.96
CA GLU A 54 -16.56 -4.78 -9.79
C GLU A 54 -17.28 -5.80 -8.89
N PRO A 55 -18.61 -5.92 -8.99
CA PRO A 55 -19.35 -6.97 -8.30
C PRO A 55 -18.95 -8.32 -8.87
N LEU A 56 -17.99 -8.98 -8.21
CA LEU A 56 -17.59 -10.34 -8.52
C LEU A 56 -18.56 -11.31 -7.86
N GLU A 57 -19.01 -12.29 -8.63
CA GLU A 57 -19.73 -13.45 -8.10
C GLU A 57 -18.90 -14.16 -7.02
N GLN A 58 -19.59 -14.79 -6.07
CA GLN A 58 -18.94 -15.37 -4.88
C GLN A 58 -17.87 -16.44 -5.24
N GLY A 59 -18.07 -17.20 -6.31
CA GLY A 59 -17.11 -18.21 -6.79
C GLY A 59 -15.78 -17.60 -7.25
N PRO A 60 -15.79 -16.76 -8.29
CA PRO A 60 -14.59 -16.06 -8.79
C PRO A 60 -13.83 -15.29 -7.71
N MET A 61 -14.55 -14.62 -6.81
CA MET A 61 -13.95 -13.90 -5.68
C MET A 61 -13.18 -14.85 -4.74
N VAL A 62 -13.78 -15.99 -4.37
CA VAL A 62 -13.15 -16.97 -3.48
C VAL A 62 -11.93 -17.62 -4.14
N GLU A 63 -11.98 -17.92 -5.44
CA GLU A 63 -10.84 -18.47 -6.17
C GLU A 63 -9.66 -17.48 -6.23
N GLN A 64 -9.95 -16.21 -6.51
CA GLN A 64 -8.94 -15.15 -6.51
C GLN A 64 -8.28 -15.00 -5.13
N LEU A 65 -9.06 -14.98 -4.05
CA LEU A 65 -8.55 -14.89 -2.68
C LEU A 65 -7.71 -16.12 -2.30
N SER A 66 -8.18 -17.31 -2.68
CA SER A 66 -7.44 -18.57 -2.45
C SER A 66 -6.07 -18.54 -3.12
N LYS A 67 -6.00 -18.04 -4.37
CA LYS A 67 -4.75 -17.93 -5.12
C LYS A 67 -3.81 -16.85 -4.55
N MET A 68 -4.35 -15.71 -4.12
CA MET A 68 -3.56 -14.58 -3.61
C MET A 68 -2.95 -14.87 -2.23
N PHE A 69 -3.69 -15.55 -1.37
CA PHE A 69 -3.24 -15.88 -0.01
C PHE A 69 -2.67 -17.29 0.13
N PHE A 70 -2.57 -18.04 -0.97
CA PHE A 70 -2.14 -19.45 -0.98
C PHE A 70 -2.93 -20.32 0.03
N THR A 71 -4.24 -20.06 0.15
CA THR A 71 -5.15 -20.77 1.05
C THR A 71 -6.18 -21.60 0.27
N THR A 72 -6.88 -22.49 0.95
CA THR A 72 -7.98 -23.25 0.36
C THR A 72 -9.28 -22.45 0.34
N LYS A 73 -10.08 -22.60 -0.72
CA LYS A 73 -11.38 -21.95 -0.91
C LYS A 73 -12.34 -22.02 0.27
N TYR A 74 -12.30 -23.11 1.04
CA TYR A 74 -13.20 -23.34 2.17
C TYR A 74 -13.07 -22.31 3.30
N HIS A 75 -11.92 -21.65 3.44
CA HIS A 75 -11.70 -20.63 4.47
C HIS A 75 -12.53 -19.37 4.24
N TRP A 76 -12.87 -19.09 2.97
CA TRP A 76 -13.57 -17.88 2.55
C TRP A 76 -15.10 -18.01 2.58
N TYR A 77 -15.62 -19.21 2.83
CA TYR A 77 -17.07 -19.40 3.02
C TYR A 77 -17.50 -18.97 4.43
N PRO A 78 -18.67 -18.32 4.58
CA PRO A 78 -19.12 -17.83 5.87
C PRO A 78 -19.48 -18.98 6.81
N TYR A 79 -19.23 -18.76 8.10
CA TYR A 79 -19.63 -19.71 9.15
C TYR A 79 -21.08 -19.49 9.60
N GLY A 80 -21.75 -20.59 9.92
CA GLY A 80 -23.10 -20.59 10.49
C GLY A 80 -23.19 -19.79 11.81
N ARG A 81 -24.41 -19.33 12.14
CA ARG A 81 -24.67 -18.49 13.33
C ARG A 81 -24.16 -19.11 14.63
N TYR A 82 -24.30 -20.43 14.78
CA TYR A 82 -23.83 -21.16 15.97
C TYR A 82 -22.34 -20.93 16.25
N HIS A 83 -21.48 -21.05 15.22
CA HIS A 83 -20.04 -20.85 15.37
C HIS A 83 -19.70 -19.38 15.64
N ARG A 84 -20.40 -18.43 14.98
CA ARG A 84 -20.20 -17.00 15.20
C ARG A 84 -20.53 -16.57 16.64
N CYS A 85 -21.63 -17.07 17.20
CA CYS A 85 -22.06 -16.73 18.56
C CYS A 85 -21.13 -17.29 19.66
N ARG A 86 -20.36 -18.34 19.36
CA ARG A 86 -19.43 -18.94 20.32
C ARG A 86 -18.05 -18.28 20.34
N LYS A 87 -17.76 -17.39 19.37
CA LYS A 87 -16.52 -16.63 19.36
C LYS A 87 -16.56 -15.61 20.49
N ASN A 88 -15.57 -15.63 21.37
CA ASN A 88 -15.43 -14.60 22.40
C ASN A 88 -15.09 -13.25 21.73
N PRO A 89 -15.95 -12.21 21.83
CA PRO A 89 -15.64 -10.89 21.29
C PRO A 89 -14.55 -10.15 22.08
N ASN A 90 -14.37 -10.49 23.37
CA ASN A 90 -13.42 -9.86 24.28
C ASN A 90 -12.49 -10.92 24.87
N PRO A 91 -11.55 -11.48 24.06
CA PRO A 91 -10.56 -12.41 24.59
C PRO A 91 -9.65 -11.69 25.60
N PRO A 92 -9.23 -12.37 26.69
CA PRO A 92 -8.20 -11.83 27.57
C PRO A 92 -6.92 -11.64 26.74
N LYS A 93 -6.28 -10.47 26.91
CA LYS A 93 -5.00 -10.17 26.27
C LYS A 93 -3.89 -10.53 27.26
N ASP A 94 -3.06 -11.49 26.90
CA ASP A 94 -1.83 -11.75 27.63
C ASP A 94 -0.81 -10.68 27.22
N SER A 95 -0.28 -9.94 28.21
CA SER A 95 0.72 -8.88 28.06
C SER A 95 1.98 -9.21 28.83
#